data_AF-A0A3C0B3X7-F1
#
_entry.id   AF-A0A3C0B3X7-F1
#
_cell.length_a   1.000
_cell.length_b   1.000
_cell.length_c   1.000
_cell.angle_alpha   90.00
_cell.angle_beta   90.00
_cell.angle_gamma   90.00
#
_symmetry.space_group_name_H-M   'P 1'
#
loop_
_entity.id
_entity.type
_entity.pdbx_description
1 polymer ?
#
loop_
_entity_poly.entity_id
_entity_poly.type
_entity_poly.pdbx_seq_one_letter_code
_entity_poly.pdbx_strand_id
1 'polypeptide(L)'
;MKRFNILLFPLLILAFTACNSNSNRNTPPQQPNPVAEKAAIKLLLQKYIIANETGNIGIIEEIWTNDSSVYTIGTDRNEELIGYEAVKSKFVNQFNMFENTYISARDQVIYLSPGCNSAWFSTVLQYNFTVEDTPREYSDLRFT
;
A
#
# COMPACT_ATOMS: atom_id res chain seq x y z
N MET A 1 53.23 2.98 -57.34
CA MET A 1 52.07 3.90 -57.26
C MET A 1 50.79 3.08 -57.42
N LYS A 2 49.98 2.98 -56.36
CA LYS A 2 48.52 2.77 -56.39
C LYS A 2 48.03 2.87 -54.94
N ARG A 3 47.12 3.81 -54.70
CA ARG A 3 46.49 4.12 -53.41
C ARG A 3 45.40 3.08 -53.14
N PHE A 4 45.24 2.61 -51.91
CA PHE A 4 43.96 2.08 -51.46
C PHE A 4 43.77 2.36 -49.97
N ASN A 5 42.85 3.27 -49.67
CA ASN A 5 42.30 3.52 -48.33
C ASN A 5 41.64 2.25 -47.82
N ILE A 6 42.01 1.80 -46.62
CA ILE A 6 41.20 0.87 -45.82
C ILE A 6 40.78 1.63 -44.57
N LEU A 7 39.61 2.25 -44.68
CA LEU A 7 38.87 2.88 -43.61
C LEU A 7 37.55 2.08 -43.51
N LEU A 8 37.13 1.82 -42.27
CA LEU A 8 35.89 1.14 -41.85
C LEU A 8 35.86 -0.40 -41.94
N PHE A 9 36.32 -1.06 -40.87
CA PHE A 9 35.72 -2.29 -40.34
C PHE A 9 36.15 -2.38 -38.86
N PRO A 10 35.27 -2.04 -37.89
CA PRO A 10 34.32 -3.04 -37.41
C PRO A 10 33.00 -2.41 -36.89
N LEU A 11 31.93 -2.49 -37.67
CA LEU A 11 30.59 -2.11 -37.17
C LEU A 11 29.52 -3.07 -37.70
N LEU A 12 29.80 -4.37 -37.69
CA LEU A 12 28.86 -5.37 -38.21
C LEU A 12 28.68 -6.61 -37.31
N ILE A 13 28.95 -6.50 -36.00
CA ILE A 13 28.76 -7.61 -35.04
C ILE A 13 27.73 -7.28 -33.93
N LEU A 14 27.17 -6.06 -33.88
CA LEU A 14 26.19 -5.69 -32.86
C LEU A 14 24.71 -5.88 -33.26
N ALA A 15 24.43 -6.48 -34.42
CA ALA A 15 23.06 -6.56 -34.94
C ALA A 15 22.27 -7.83 -34.58
N PHE A 16 22.84 -8.80 -33.85
CA PHE A 16 22.18 -10.09 -33.62
C PHE A 16 21.67 -10.36 -32.18
N THR A 17 21.81 -9.42 -31.25
CA THR A 17 21.28 -9.59 -29.87
C THR A 17 19.90 -8.97 -29.64
N ALA A 18 19.31 -8.31 -30.63
CA ALA A 18 17.97 -7.76 -30.54
C ALA A 18 16.93 -8.73 -31.14
N CYS A 19 16.52 -9.73 -30.37
CA CYS A 19 15.18 -10.34 -30.34
C CYS A 19 15.24 -11.67 -29.60
N ASN A 20 15.21 -11.62 -28.26
CA ASN A 20 14.70 -12.75 -27.48
C ASN A 20 13.82 -12.23 -26.34
N SER A 21 12.95 -11.27 -26.66
CA SER A 21 11.83 -10.91 -25.81
C SER A 21 10.72 -11.93 -26.11
N ASN A 22 10.80 -13.09 -25.46
CA ASN A 22 9.68 -14.01 -25.34
C ASN A 22 8.57 -13.30 -24.56
N SER A 23 7.79 -12.44 -25.23
CA SER A 23 6.50 -12.02 -24.69
C SER A 23 5.58 -13.24 -24.81
N ASN A 24 5.52 -14.02 -23.73
CA ASN A 24 4.50 -15.05 -23.54
C ASN A 24 3.13 -14.34 -23.53
N ARG A 25 2.56 -14.12 -24.72
CA ARG A 25 1.18 -13.61 -24.93
C ARG A 25 0.12 -14.71 -24.77
N ASN A 26 0.52 -15.92 -24.40
CA ASN A 26 -0.34 -17.10 -24.28
C ASN A 26 -0.55 -17.56 -22.82
N THR A 27 -0.08 -16.82 -21.82
CA THR A 27 -0.43 -17.13 -20.43
C THR A 27 -1.88 -16.67 -20.22
N PRO A 28 -2.83 -17.57 -19.92
CA PRO A 28 -4.17 -17.16 -19.52
C PRO A 28 -4.06 -16.17 -18.35
N PRO A 29 -4.94 -15.16 -18.23
CA PRO A 29 -4.94 -14.30 -17.06
C PRO A 29 -4.91 -15.18 -15.82
N GLN A 30 -3.88 -14.99 -15.00
CA GLN A 30 -3.66 -15.81 -13.82
C GLN A 30 -4.90 -15.68 -12.94
N GLN A 31 -5.59 -16.80 -12.72
CA GLN A 31 -6.74 -16.83 -11.81
C GLN A 31 -6.26 -16.30 -10.44
N PRO A 32 -6.99 -15.37 -9.83
CA PRO A 32 -6.57 -14.80 -8.56
C PRO A 32 -6.44 -15.90 -7.52
N ASN A 33 -5.40 -15.83 -6.69
CA ASN A 33 -5.15 -16.79 -5.62
C ASN A 33 -5.69 -16.23 -4.30
N PRO A 34 -6.88 -16.67 -3.82
CA PRO A 34 -7.52 -16.07 -2.66
C PRO A 34 -6.67 -16.15 -1.38
N VAL A 35 -5.79 -17.15 -1.27
CA VAL A 35 -4.89 -17.32 -0.12
C VAL A 35 -3.81 -16.25 -0.12
N ALA A 36 -3.20 -16.00 -1.29
CA ALA A 36 -2.18 -14.96 -1.44
C ALA A 36 -2.77 -13.56 -1.23
N GLU A 37 -3.96 -13.29 -1.79
CA GLU A 37 -4.66 -12.01 -1.61
C GLU A 37 -5.00 -11.74 -0.14
N LYS A 38 -5.51 -12.73 0.58
CA LYS A 38 -5.76 -12.60 2.03
C LYS A 38 -4.47 -12.33 2.81
N ALA A 39 -3.35 -12.95 2.43
CA ALA A 39 -2.06 -12.71 3.08
C ALA A 39 -1.56 -11.29 2.83
N ALA A 40 -1.70 -10.77 1.61
CA ALA A 40 -1.36 -9.39 1.27
C ALA A 40 -2.21 -8.37 2.06
N ILE A 41 -3.52 -8.62 2.19
CA ILE A 41 -4.42 -7.76 2.99
C ILE A 41 -4.05 -7.80 4.47
N LYS A 42 -3.68 -8.96 5.02
CA LYS A 42 -3.18 -9.05 6.40
C LYS A 42 -1.93 -8.20 6.60
N LEU A 43 -0.97 -8.28 5.67
CA LEU A 43 0.24 -7.46 5.72
C LEU A 43 -0.08 -5.97 5.63
N LEU A 44 -1.02 -5.57 4.76
CA LEU A 44 -1.49 -4.19 4.66
C LEU A 44 -2.04 -3.69 5.99
N LEU A 45 -2.89 -4.47 6.66
CA LEU A 45 -3.49 -4.10 7.94
C LEU A 45 -2.46 -4.07 9.08
N GLN A 46 -1.43 -4.92 9.04
CA GLN A 46 -0.29 -4.83 9.95
C GLN A 46 0.53 -3.55 9.71
N LYS A 47 0.78 -3.19 8.44
CA LYS A 47 1.46 -1.94 8.09
C LYS A 47 0.68 -0.72 8.57
N TYR A 48 -0.64 -0.73 8.48
CA TYR A 48 -1.49 0.32 9.05
C TYR A 48 -1.22 0.50 10.55
N ILE A 49 -1.20 -0.60 11.32
CA ILE A 49 -0.89 -0.57 12.76
C ILE A 49 0.51 0.01 13.00
N ILE A 50 1.53 -0.52 12.32
CA ILE A 50 2.91 -0.08 12.46
C ILE A 50 3.05 1.41 12.13
N ALA A 51 2.38 1.88 11.08
CA ALA A 51 2.41 3.29 10.70
C ALA A 51 1.90 4.21 11.82
N ASN A 52 0.80 3.81 12.48
CA ASN A 52 0.24 4.56 13.61
C ASN A 52 1.12 4.50 14.86
N GLU A 53 1.69 3.33 15.18
CA GLU A 53 2.58 3.17 16.34
C GLU A 53 3.91 3.94 16.18
N THR A 54 4.41 4.03 14.95
CA THR A 54 5.71 4.67 14.66
C THR A 54 5.60 6.10 14.14
N GLY A 55 4.38 6.60 13.90
CA GLY A 55 4.16 7.89 13.25
C GLY A 55 4.73 7.99 11.82
N ASN A 56 4.90 6.86 11.13
CA ASN A 56 5.57 6.81 9.83
C ASN A 56 4.59 7.03 8.68
N ILE A 57 4.51 8.28 8.21
CA ILE A 57 3.64 8.65 7.10
C ILE A 57 4.00 7.95 5.77
N GLY A 58 5.26 7.56 5.58
CA GLY A 58 5.69 6.82 4.39
C GLY A 58 5.03 5.44 4.27
N ILE A 59 4.69 4.79 5.40
CA ILE A 59 3.95 3.53 5.38
C ILE A 59 2.48 3.78 4.99
N ILE A 60 1.89 4.89 5.43
CA ILE A 60 0.54 5.31 5.00
C ILE A 60 0.53 5.56 3.49
N GLU A 61 1.54 6.26 2.96
CA GLU A 61 1.72 6.49 1.51
C GLU A 61 1.87 5.19 0.72
N GLU A 62 2.47 4.15 1.31
CA GLU A 62 2.60 2.85 0.67
C GLU A 62 1.27 2.09 0.57
N ILE A 63 0.43 2.15 1.62
CA ILE A 63 -0.78 1.32 1.71
C ILE A 63 -2.05 1.99 1.17
N TRP A 64 -2.04 3.31 0.99
CA TRP A 64 -3.16 4.05 0.42
C TRP A 64 -2.99 4.33 -1.05
N THR A 65 -4.10 4.33 -1.78
CA THR A 65 -4.13 4.85 -3.15
C THR A 65 -3.99 6.37 -3.10
N ASN A 66 -2.98 6.91 -3.82
CA ASN A 66 -2.81 8.34 -4.01
C ASN A 66 -3.72 8.86 -5.13
N ASP A 67 -5.02 8.95 -4.86
CA ASP A 67 -6.03 9.42 -5.81
C ASP A 67 -6.97 10.46 -5.18
N SER A 68 -7.40 11.42 -6.00
CA SER A 68 -8.45 12.40 -5.69
C SER A 68 -9.83 11.78 -5.44
N SER A 69 -10.08 10.56 -5.93
CA SER A 69 -11.34 9.85 -5.78
C SER A 69 -11.46 9.08 -4.47
N VAL A 70 -10.41 9.08 -3.62
CA VAL A 70 -10.49 8.48 -2.29
C VAL A 70 -11.58 9.18 -1.49
N TYR A 71 -12.46 8.39 -0.89
CA TYR A 71 -13.52 8.89 -0.03
C TYR A 71 -13.47 8.12 1.29
N THR A 72 -13.23 8.84 2.38
CA THR A 72 -13.14 8.28 3.72
C THR A 72 -14.12 9.00 4.63
N ILE A 73 -14.88 8.22 5.41
CA ILE A 73 -15.72 8.74 6.49
C ILE A 73 -14.87 8.66 7.76
N GLY A 74 -14.71 9.80 8.41
CA GLY A 74 -13.92 9.90 9.63
C GLY A 74 -14.68 9.45 10.88
N THR A 75 -14.11 9.76 12.04
CA THR A 75 -14.70 9.38 13.34
C THR A 75 -15.73 10.37 13.81
N ASP A 76 -15.62 11.64 13.40
CA ASP A 76 -16.63 12.65 13.71
C ASP A 76 -17.86 12.45 12.83
N ARG A 77 -19.05 12.70 13.39
CA ARG A 77 -20.35 12.42 12.74
C ARG A 77 -20.49 13.00 11.33
N ASN A 78 -19.83 14.12 11.06
CA ASN A 78 -19.91 14.85 9.78
C ASN A 78 -18.54 14.92 9.07
N GLU A 79 -17.59 14.08 9.46
CA GLU A 79 -16.26 14.10 8.85
C GLU A 79 -16.23 13.26 7.58
N GLU A 80 -15.98 13.97 6.48
CA GLU A 80 -15.71 13.40 5.17
C GLU A 80 -14.34 13.89 4.70
N LEU A 81 -13.51 12.96 4.24
CA LEU A 81 -12.19 13.24 3.69
C LEU A 81 -12.21 12.84 2.22
N ILE A 82 -12.13 13.85 1.35
CA ILE A 82 -12.18 13.67 -0.10
C ILE A 82 -10.77 13.86 -0.67
N GLY A 83 -10.27 12.83 -1.35
CA GLY A 83 -8.94 12.75 -1.91
C GLY A 83 -7.88 12.32 -0.90
N TYR A 84 -6.82 11.69 -1.41
CA TYR A 84 -5.72 11.17 -0.60
C TYR A 84 -5.04 12.24 0.27
N GLU A 85 -4.86 13.46 -0.24
CA GLU A 85 -4.22 14.54 0.53
C GLU A 85 -4.99 14.91 1.81
N ALA A 86 -6.33 14.83 1.79
CA ALA A 86 -7.16 15.06 2.98
C ALA A 86 -6.94 13.95 4.04
N VAL A 87 -6.86 12.70 3.59
CA VAL A 87 -6.55 11.54 4.43
C VAL A 87 -5.15 11.65 5.03
N LYS A 88 -4.15 11.96 4.20
CA LYS A 88 -2.76 12.16 4.61
C LYS A 88 -2.63 13.26 5.67
N SER A 89 -3.29 14.39 5.47
CA SER A 89 -3.28 15.50 6.45
C SER A 89 -3.82 15.06 7.82
N LYS A 90 -4.85 14.21 7.85
CA LYS A 90 -5.39 13.66 9.10
C LYS A 90 -4.40 12.75 9.82
N PHE A 91 -3.71 11.86 9.10
CA PHE A 91 -2.64 11.06 9.70
C PHE A 91 -1.49 11.91 10.23
N VAL A 92 -1.03 12.90 9.47
CA VAL A 92 0.04 13.82 9.92
C VAL A 92 -0.36 14.54 11.21
N ASN A 93 -1.59 15.06 11.28
CA ASN A 93 -2.08 15.72 12.49
C ASN A 93 -2.17 14.75 13.67
N GLN A 94 -2.65 13.53 13.44
CA GLN A 94 -2.71 12.50 14.47
C GLN A 94 -1.32 12.12 14.98
N PHE A 95 -0.35 11.92 14.09
CA PHE A 95 1.03 11.54 14.44
C PHE A 95 1.77 12.65 15.19
N ASN A 96 1.42 13.91 14.96
CA ASN A 96 1.97 15.04 15.70
C ASN A 96 1.36 15.21 17.11
N MET A 97 0.20 14.62 17.35
CA MET A 97 -0.57 14.78 18.59
C MET A 97 -0.48 13.56 19.51
N PHE A 98 -0.43 12.37 18.95
CA PHE A 98 -0.44 11.12 19.71
C PHE A 98 0.98 10.66 19.98
N GLU A 99 1.27 10.43 21.26
CA GLU A 99 2.54 9.89 21.72
C GLU A 99 2.35 8.47 22.25
N ASN A 100 3.42 7.68 22.28
CA ASN A 100 3.42 6.33 22.87
C ASN A 100 2.27 5.45 22.38
N THR A 101 1.96 5.53 21.08
CA THR A 101 0.86 4.78 20.47
C THR A 101 1.16 3.29 20.47
N TYR A 102 0.22 2.50 20.99
CA TYR A 102 0.24 1.03 20.97
C TYR A 102 -1.13 0.49 20.57
N ILE A 103 -1.16 -0.35 19.55
CA ILE A 103 -2.39 -0.89 18.97
C ILE A 103 -2.29 -2.41 18.92
N SER A 104 -3.14 -3.09 19.68
CA SER A 104 -3.32 -4.53 19.52
C SER A 104 -4.53 -4.83 18.63
N ALA A 105 -4.43 -5.88 17.81
CA ALA A 105 -5.49 -6.30 16.92
C ALA A 105 -5.87 -7.75 17.19
N ARG A 106 -7.18 -8.02 17.20
CA ARG A 106 -7.76 -9.37 17.36
C ARG A 106 -8.98 -9.55 16.48
N ASP A 107 -9.40 -10.81 16.34
CA ASP A 107 -10.61 -11.22 15.62
C ASP A 107 -10.70 -10.67 14.18
N GLN A 108 -9.56 -10.63 13.50
CA GLN A 108 -9.47 -10.17 12.13
C GLN A 108 -10.12 -11.18 11.18
N VAL A 109 -11.15 -10.73 10.46
CA VAL A 109 -11.83 -11.48 9.40
C VAL A 109 -11.62 -10.76 8.07
N ILE A 110 -11.30 -11.50 7.00
CA ILE A 110 -11.13 -10.96 5.65
C ILE A 110 -12.00 -11.76 4.68
N TYR A 111 -12.87 -11.05 3.98
CA TYR A 111 -13.69 -11.53 2.88
C TYR A 111 -13.16 -11.00 1.56
N LEU A 112 -13.19 -11.85 0.54
CA LEU A 112 -12.86 -11.50 -0.84
C LEU A 112 -14.09 -11.65 -1.71
N SER A 113 -14.26 -10.75 -2.66
CA SER A 113 -15.16 -10.97 -3.79
C SER A 113 -14.75 -12.21 -4.60
N PRO A 114 -15.66 -12.83 -5.38
CA PRO A 114 -15.32 -14.02 -6.17
C PRO A 114 -14.15 -13.82 -7.14
N GLY A 115 -13.98 -12.61 -7.68
CA GLY A 115 -12.86 -12.24 -8.56
C GLY A 115 -11.64 -11.69 -7.83
N CYS A 116 -11.64 -11.65 -6.50
CA CYS A 116 -10.58 -11.10 -5.64
C CYS A 116 -10.13 -9.66 -5.98
N ASN A 117 -10.99 -8.87 -6.63
CA ASN A 117 -10.72 -7.47 -6.98
C ASN A 117 -11.24 -6.48 -5.92
N SER A 118 -11.86 -7.00 -4.87
CA SER A 118 -12.39 -6.23 -3.74
C SER A 118 -12.38 -7.11 -2.50
N ALA A 119 -12.13 -6.48 -1.36
CA ALA A 119 -12.10 -7.13 -0.06
C ALA A 119 -12.85 -6.30 0.97
N TRP A 120 -13.38 -6.98 1.98
CA TRP A 120 -13.92 -6.37 3.19
C TRP A 120 -13.24 -7.03 4.38
N PHE A 121 -12.98 -6.27 5.42
CA PHE A 121 -12.45 -6.83 6.65
C PHE A 121 -13.21 -6.30 7.85
N SER A 122 -13.03 -6.98 8.97
CA SER A 122 -13.36 -6.45 10.29
C SER A 122 -12.24 -6.90 11.21
N THR A 123 -11.74 -5.99 12.03
CA THR A 123 -10.81 -6.29 13.12
C THR A 123 -11.25 -5.53 14.34
N VAL A 124 -10.95 -6.08 15.52
CA VAL A 124 -11.14 -5.35 16.78
C VAL A 124 -9.78 -4.84 17.22
N LEU A 125 -9.70 -3.54 17.46
CA LEU A 125 -8.51 -2.85 17.92
C LEU A 125 -8.65 -2.46 19.38
N GLN A 126 -7.57 -2.64 20.14
CA GLN A 126 -7.36 -1.91 21.39
C GLN A 126 -6.32 -0.83 21.11
N TYR A 127 -6.74 0.43 21.17
CA TYR A 127 -5.92 1.57 20.80
C TYR A 127 -5.54 2.34 22.05
N ASN A 128 -4.24 2.36 22.38
CA ASN A 128 -3.67 3.10 23.50
C ASN A 128 -2.73 4.18 22.98
N PHE A 129 -2.78 5.37 23.57
CA PHE A 129 -1.90 6.49 23.23
C PHE A 129 -1.91 7.52 24.35
N THR A 130 -1.00 8.47 24.29
CA THR A 130 -0.90 9.62 25.22
C THR A 130 -1.12 10.91 24.44
N VAL A 131 -1.85 11.86 25.04
CA VAL A 131 -1.98 13.24 24.57
C VAL A 131 -1.72 14.17 25.75
N GLU A 132 -0.74 15.06 25.63
CA GLU A 132 -0.38 16.02 26.70
C GLU A 132 -0.21 15.32 28.06
N ASP A 133 0.69 14.32 28.11
CA ASP A 133 0.95 13.46 29.28
C ASP A 133 -0.24 12.68 29.83
N THR A 134 -1.39 12.73 29.16
CA THR A 134 -2.60 12.04 29.60
C THR A 134 -2.85 10.78 28.78
N PRO A 135 -2.82 9.58 29.40
CA PRO A 135 -3.15 8.35 28.71
C PRO A 135 -4.60 8.34 28.23
N ARG A 136 -4.81 7.72 27.07
CA ARG A 136 -6.09 7.50 26.40
C ARG A 136 -6.15 6.05 25.93
N GLU A 137 -7.34 5.47 26.06
CA GLU A 137 -7.62 4.13 25.60
C GLU A 137 -8.97 4.12 24.88
N TYR A 138 -9.00 3.46 23.71
CA TYR A 138 -10.21 2.97 23.08
C TYR A 138 -10.16 1.45 23.04
N SER A 139 -10.93 0.82 23.92
CA SER A 139 -11.10 -0.62 23.94
C SER A 139 -12.17 -1.05 22.94
N ASP A 140 -11.98 -2.23 22.37
CA ASP A 140 -12.95 -2.90 21.50
C ASP A 140 -13.42 -2.08 20.27
N LEU A 141 -12.54 -1.24 19.73
CA LEU A 141 -12.82 -0.45 18.54
C LEU A 141 -12.97 -1.36 17.32
N ARG A 142 -14.14 -1.33 16.67
CA ARG A 142 -14.37 -2.07 15.43
C ARG A 142 -13.85 -1.25 14.24
N PHE A 143 -12.83 -1.79 13.57
CA PHE A 143 -12.23 -1.22 12.36
C PHE A 143 -12.56 -2.10 11.15
N THR A 144 -13.05 -1.48 10.08
CA THR A 144 -13.59 -2.15 8.87
C THR A 144 -13.18 -1.41 7.62
#